data_AF-A0A453LG41-F1
#
_entry.id   AF-A0A453LG41-F1
#
_cell.length_a   1.000
_cell.length_b   1.000
_cell.length_c   1.000
_cell.angle_alpha   90.00
_cell.angle_beta   90.00
_cell.angle_gamma   90.00
#
_symmetry.space_group_name_H-M   'P 1'
#
loop_
_entity.id
_entity.type
_entity.pdbx_description
1 polymer ?
#
loop_
_entity_poly.entity_id
_entity_poly.type
_entity_poly.pdbx_seq_one_letter_code
_entity_poly.pdbx_strand_id
1 'polypeptide(L)'
;MPSSKPRPDASSSADLPADALYEVLLRIPAKDLCRLRAVCPAWRALTHDPLFVAAHRSRHTTPLLAVAYQEDGNHNGVVISDLSGNVVKRIPNTDYEVVLMKVMNHAAGRIYDSIRVVRTRLDRICFNWVVRSRAFSVLNPATGATISLPVGLSEELEHELEGMIWRCRIESCAFGHVSSTGGYKALRVSSIDDRQVSEVITFDDTNHGCWRRKQDPPSSICTGRKVRCVVVDVVVYFLMDYNSTYNESGVMTIEPGSMASFNLETEEWGVLPGPEQVQRFVQENNAYNYSELEFRLSLAELDGCLVVVHNIHYKSMDLWFLTDFEKGTWVKRYSMPSHVARPYRYPFLMLDGGRIFFSGSNGRQGLFSVGEQGEEFVRSYDSRSDTYSDVLKLKDSRSISSYTGSLLSL
;
A
#
# COMPACT_ATOMS: atom_id res chain seq x y z
N MET A 1 -68.88 0.30 27.03
CA MET A 1 -68.02 1.40 27.53
C MET A 1 -67.03 0.83 28.53
N PRO A 2 -65.78 0.54 28.14
CA PRO A 2 -64.70 0.31 29.11
C PRO A 2 -63.83 1.56 29.23
N SER A 3 -63.75 2.02 30.48
CA SER A 3 -62.93 3.09 31.05
C SER A 3 -61.49 3.15 30.51
N SER A 4 -61.12 4.29 29.94
CA SER A 4 -59.75 4.70 29.65
C SER A 4 -58.98 4.91 30.96
N LYS A 5 -57.86 4.19 31.14
CA LYS A 5 -56.85 4.58 32.13
C LYS A 5 -56.06 5.76 31.56
N PRO A 6 -55.92 6.89 32.28
CA PRO A 6 -55.03 7.96 31.86
C PRO A 6 -53.59 7.47 31.94
N ARG A 7 -52.83 7.72 30.86
CA ARG A 7 -51.37 7.58 30.85
C ARG A 7 -50.80 8.52 31.91
N PRO A 8 -49.83 8.10 32.73
CA PRO A 8 -49.04 9.05 33.49
C PRO A 8 -48.13 9.78 32.50
N ASP A 9 -48.43 11.04 32.24
CA ASP A 9 -47.40 12.01 31.89
C ASP A 9 -46.49 12.16 33.11
N ALA A 10 -45.29 11.58 33.01
CA ALA A 10 -44.21 11.80 33.94
C ALA A 10 -43.01 12.36 33.15
N SER A 11 -42.93 13.68 33.18
CA SER A 11 -41.72 14.51 33.23
C SER A 11 -40.48 14.01 32.48
N SER A 12 -40.10 14.77 31.45
CA SER A 12 -38.74 14.98 30.94
C SER A 12 -37.65 14.34 31.81
N SER A 13 -37.27 13.10 31.47
CA SER A 13 -35.95 12.57 31.77
C SER A 13 -34.94 13.59 31.26
N ALA A 14 -33.93 13.92 32.06
CA ALA A 14 -32.87 14.85 31.69
C ALA A 14 -32.22 14.42 30.37
N ASP A 15 -32.68 14.98 29.26
CA ASP A 15 -32.12 14.72 27.95
C ASP A 15 -30.73 15.36 27.94
N LEU A 16 -29.71 14.51 27.82
CA LEU A 16 -28.33 14.95 27.66
C LEU A 16 -28.28 15.90 26.44
N PRO A 17 -27.72 17.12 26.58
CA PRO A 17 -27.57 18.04 25.46
C PRO A 17 -26.92 17.35 24.25
N ALA A 18 -27.38 17.67 23.03
CA ALA A 18 -26.96 16.97 21.81
C ALA A 18 -25.45 17.06 21.55
N ASP A 19 -24.84 18.18 21.91
CA ASP A 19 -23.39 18.43 21.90
C ASP A 19 -22.65 17.54 22.92
N ALA A 20 -23.17 17.41 24.13
CA ALA A 20 -22.62 16.52 25.14
C ALA A 20 -22.72 15.05 24.72
N LEU A 21 -23.85 14.65 24.13
CA LEU A 21 -24.01 13.31 23.55
C LEU A 21 -23.00 13.06 22.43
N TYR A 22 -22.85 14.02 21.50
CA TYR A 22 -21.88 13.96 20.41
C TYR A 22 -20.48 13.72 20.95
N GLU A 23 -20.05 14.53 21.91
CA GLU A 23 -18.72 14.46 22.54
C GLU A 23 -18.49 13.17 23.33
N VAL A 24 -19.51 12.65 24.01
CA VAL A 24 -19.43 11.35 24.71
C VAL A 24 -19.25 10.23 23.70
N LEU A 25 -20.10 10.15 22.68
CA LEU A 25 -20.04 9.10 21.65
C LEU A 25 -18.72 9.16 20.87
N LEU A 26 -18.17 10.36 20.63
CA LEU A 26 -16.89 10.53 19.94
C LEU A 26 -15.70 9.93 20.70
N ARG A 27 -15.80 9.76 22.03
CA ARG A 27 -14.75 9.17 22.88
C ARG A 27 -14.84 7.65 22.96
N ILE A 28 -15.96 7.05 22.55
CA ILE A 28 -16.17 5.61 22.65
C ILE A 28 -15.43 4.90 21.51
N PRO A 29 -14.71 3.79 21.78
CA PRO A 29 -14.09 2.98 20.75
C PRO A 29 -15.10 2.50 19.70
N ALA A 30 -14.70 2.45 18.43
CA ALA A 30 -15.61 2.15 17.33
C ALA A 30 -16.40 0.84 17.50
N LYS A 31 -15.77 -0.20 18.05
CA LYS A 31 -16.41 -1.51 18.29
C LYS A 31 -17.63 -1.39 19.20
N ASP A 32 -17.51 -0.63 20.28
CA ASP A 32 -18.60 -0.42 21.22
C ASP A 32 -19.63 0.52 20.62
N LEU A 33 -19.19 1.55 19.89
CA LEU A 33 -20.08 2.47 19.22
C LEU A 33 -20.96 1.79 18.16
N CYS A 34 -20.42 0.80 17.44
CA CYS A 34 -21.20 -0.05 16.53
C CYS A 34 -22.32 -0.81 17.25
N ARG A 35 -22.13 -1.22 18.51
CA ARG A 35 -23.18 -1.85 19.33
C ARG A 35 -24.23 -0.83 19.78
N LEU A 36 -23.80 0.41 20.07
CA LEU A 36 -24.69 1.50 20.48
C LEU A 36 -25.65 1.95 19.38
N ARG A 37 -25.41 1.60 18.11
CA ARG A 37 -26.37 1.74 17.00
C ARG A 37 -27.69 1.01 17.22
N ALA A 38 -27.75 0.06 18.15
CA ALA A 38 -28.97 -0.65 18.51
C ALA A 38 -29.84 0.09 19.55
N VAL A 39 -29.29 1.10 20.25
CA VAL A 39 -29.97 1.79 21.37
C VAL A 39 -31.17 2.59 20.88
N CYS A 40 -30.98 3.48 19.89
CA CYS A 40 -32.08 4.24 19.30
C CYS A 40 -31.75 4.70 17.86
N PRO A 41 -32.77 5.11 17.06
CA PRO A 41 -32.56 5.61 15.70
C PRO A 41 -31.67 6.86 15.63
N ALA A 42 -31.73 7.75 16.63
CA ALA A 42 -30.93 8.98 16.65
C ALA A 42 -29.43 8.68 16.77
N TRP A 43 -29.03 7.77 17.66
CA TRP A 43 -27.63 7.36 17.81
C TRP A 43 -27.13 6.60 16.57
N ARG A 44 -28.00 5.79 15.97
CA ARG A 44 -27.70 5.14 14.69
C ARG A 44 -27.45 6.17 13.59
N ALA A 45 -28.33 7.14 13.43
CA ALA A 45 -28.19 8.19 12.41
C ALA A 45 -26.90 8.99 12.63
N LEU A 46 -26.65 9.43 13.87
CA LEU A 46 -25.45 10.19 14.22
C LEU A 46 -24.17 9.41 13.94
N THR A 47 -24.10 8.13 14.29
CA THR A 47 -22.89 7.30 14.07
C THR A 47 -22.71 6.86 12.61
N HIS A 48 -23.67 7.11 11.72
CA HIS A 48 -23.53 6.96 10.26
C HIS A 48 -23.28 8.29 9.55
N ASP A 49 -23.45 9.43 10.23
CA ASP A 49 -23.17 10.75 9.67
C ASP A 49 -21.68 10.82 9.25
N PRO A 50 -21.37 11.11 7.97
CA PRO A 50 -20.01 11.26 7.49
C PRO A 50 -19.17 12.24 8.32
N LEU A 51 -19.76 13.32 8.85
CA LEU A 51 -19.06 14.28 9.70
C LEU A 51 -18.66 13.68 11.04
N PHE A 52 -19.57 12.91 11.66
CA PHE A 52 -19.27 12.18 12.89
C PHE A 52 -18.20 11.11 12.65
N VAL A 53 -18.30 10.35 11.56
CA VAL A 53 -17.32 9.31 11.20
C VAL A 53 -15.93 9.92 10.99
N ALA A 54 -15.85 11.07 10.31
CA ALA A 54 -14.59 11.80 10.12
C ALA A 54 -14.02 12.32 11.46
N ALA A 55 -14.85 12.91 12.31
CA ALA A 55 -14.44 13.39 13.63
C ALA A 55 -14.06 12.25 14.60
N HIS A 56 -14.72 11.10 14.52
CA HIS A 56 -14.35 9.91 15.27
C HIS A 56 -12.99 9.38 14.80
N ARG A 57 -12.79 9.27 13.48
CA ARG A 57 -11.53 8.82 12.88
C ARG A 57 -10.34 9.72 13.25
N SER A 58 -10.53 11.04 13.32
CA SER A 58 -9.45 11.96 13.72
C SER A 58 -9.05 11.80 15.19
N ARG A 59 -9.97 11.36 16.06
CA ARG A 59 -9.70 11.08 17.48
C ARG A 59 -9.19 9.66 17.73
N HIS A 60 -9.62 8.68 16.95
CA HIS A 60 -9.26 7.26 17.10
C HIS A 60 -8.29 6.85 16.00
N THR A 61 -7.04 7.27 16.11
CA THR A 61 -5.96 7.03 15.14
C THR A 61 -5.40 5.60 15.17
N THR A 62 -6.15 4.64 15.72
CA THR A 62 -5.70 3.24 15.78
C THR A 62 -5.52 2.72 14.35
N PRO A 63 -4.30 2.35 13.94
CA PRO A 63 -4.05 1.94 12.57
C PRO A 63 -4.71 0.61 12.27
N LEU A 64 -5.31 0.54 11.09
CA LEU A 64 -5.80 -0.70 10.51
C LEU A 64 -4.86 -1.16 9.41
N LEU A 65 -4.80 -2.47 9.24
CA LEU A 65 -4.01 -3.15 8.24
C LEU A 65 -4.94 -3.84 7.25
N ALA A 66 -4.65 -3.68 5.97
CA ALA A 66 -5.19 -4.48 4.89
C ALA A 66 -4.19 -5.60 4.56
N VAL A 67 -4.62 -6.84 4.73
CA VAL A 67 -3.76 -8.01 4.59
C VAL A 67 -4.37 -8.95 3.56
N ALA A 68 -3.62 -9.26 2.50
CA ALA A 68 -4.00 -10.32 1.58
C ALA A 68 -3.84 -11.67 2.27
N TYR A 69 -4.84 -12.54 2.14
CA TYR A 69 -4.79 -13.91 2.61
C TYR A 69 -5.13 -14.88 1.48
N GLN A 70 -4.64 -16.11 1.63
CA GLN A 70 -5.06 -17.25 0.83
C GLN A 70 -5.37 -18.41 1.77
N GLU A 71 -6.60 -18.89 1.76
CA GLU A 71 -7.00 -20.07 2.54
C GLU A 71 -6.81 -21.36 1.72
N ASP A 72 -6.56 -22.48 2.43
CA ASP A 72 -6.43 -23.81 1.84
C ASP A 72 -7.67 -24.12 0.97
N GLY A 73 -7.44 -24.28 -0.34
CA GLY A 73 -8.52 -24.49 -1.30
C GLY A 73 -9.00 -23.23 -2.02
N ASN A 74 -8.08 -22.34 -2.42
CA ASN A 74 -8.28 -21.37 -3.50
C ASN A 74 -9.13 -20.11 -3.17
N HIS A 75 -9.43 -19.86 -1.89
CA HIS A 75 -10.13 -18.63 -1.51
C HIS A 75 -9.11 -17.54 -1.19
N ASN A 76 -9.01 -16.56 -2.10
CA ASN A 76 -8.24 -15.34 -1.87
C ASN A 76 -9.15 -14.27 -1.28
N GLY A 77 -8.59 -13.34 -0.51
CA GLY A 77 -9.34 -12.20 -0.03
C GLY A 77 -8.50 -11.22 0.74
N VAL A 78 -9.15 -10.18 1.24
CA VAL A 78 -8.53 -9.16 2.07
C VAL A 78 -9.12 -9.22 3.47
N VAL A 79 -8.24 -9.26 4.47
CA VAL A 79 -8.59 -9.11 5.88
C VAL A 79 -8.24 -7.69 6.32
N ILE A 80 -9.17 -7.05 7.02
CA ILE A 80 -8.90 -5.85 7.80
C ILE A 80 -8.63 -6.27 9.23
N SER A 81 -7.46 -5.95 9.76
CA SER A 81 -7.09 -6.23 11.15
C SER A 81 -6.52 -5.01 11.85
N ASP A 82 -6.56 -5.01 13.19
CA ASP A 82 -5.77 -4.07 13.98
C ASP A 82 -4.30 -4.53 14.08
N LEU A 83 -3.46 -3.71 14.73
CA LEU A 83 -2.06 -4.04 15.00
C LEU A 83 -1.88 -5.19 16.00
N SER A 84 -2.90 -5.56 16.77
CA SER A 84 -2.83 -6.72 17.68
C SER A 84 -3.17 -8.03 16.97
N GLY A 85 -3.53 -7.97 15.69
CA GLY A 85 -3.95 -9.12 14.90
C GLY A 85 -5.40 -9.51 15.06
N ASN A 86 -6.21 -8.69 15.75
CA ASN A 86 -7.65 -8.92 15.79
C ASN A 86 -8.24 -8.62 14.42
N VAL A 87 -8.87 -9.64 13.84
CA VAL A 87 -9.58 -9.48 12.57
C VAL A 87 -10.88 -8.72 12.81
N VAL A 88 -11.00 -7.59 12.12
CA VAL A 88 -12.18 -6.73 12.15
C VAL A 88 -13.18 -7.15 11.07
N LYS A 89 -12.69 -7.38 9.84
CA LYS A 89 -13.53 -7.75 8.70
C LYS A 89 -12.77 -8.67 7.75
N ARG A 90 -13.44 -9.69 7.22
CA ARG A 90 -12.94 -10.55 6.14
C ARG A 90 -13.76 -10.29 4.89
N ILE A 91 -13.08 -10.06 3.78
CA ILE A 91 -13.72 -9.77 2.50
C ILE A 91 -13.18 -10.78 1.49
N PRO A 92 -13.95 -11.83 1.15
CA PRO A 92 -13.53 -12.81 0.17
C PRO A 92 -13.49 -12.15 -1.21
N ASN A 93 -12.48 -12.51 -2.00
CA ASN A 93 -12.47 -12.21 -3.42
C ASN A 93 -13.21 -13.33 -4.17
N THR A 94 -14.23 -12.97 -4.93
CA THR A 94 -15.06 -13.90 -5.71
C THR A 94 -14.59 -14.04 -7.17
N ASP A 95 -13.54 -13.34 -7.57
CA ASP A 95 -13.01 -13.38 -8.94
C ASP A 95 -12.45 -14.76 -9.34
N TYR A 96 -12.52 -15.06 -10.64
CA TYR A 96 -12.29 -16.37 -11.25
C TYR A 96 -10.97 -17.07 -10.87
N GLU A 97 -11.08 -18.37 -10.66
CA GLU A 97 -9.98 -19.32 -10.43
C GLU A 97 -8.99 -19.37 -11.62
N VAL A 98 -7.69 -19.28 -11.31
CA VAL A 98 -6.61 -19.53 -12.28
C VAL A 98 -5.75 -20.66 -11.75
N VAL A 99 -5.92 -21.83 -12.35
CA VAL A 99 -5.07 -23.00 -12.08
C VAL A 99 -3.94 -23.04 -13.09
N LEU A 100 -2.71 -22.90 -12.62
CA LEU A 100 -1.52 -23.21 -13.43
C LEU A 100 -1.12 -24.66 -13.15
N MET A 101 -0.88 -25.43 -14.21
CA MET A 101 -0.22 -26.72 -14.08
C MET A 101 1.29 -26.50 -13.97
N LYS A 102 1.86 -26.87 -12.82
CA LYS A 102 3.30 -27.08 -12.70
C LYS A 102 3.61 -28.49 -13.21
N VAL A 103 4.34 -28.61 -14.31
CA VAL A 103 4.93 -29.88 -14.74
C VAL A 103 6.39 -29.86 -14.31
N MET A 104 6.71 -30.51 -13.19
CA MET A 104 8.10 -30.81 -12.83
C MET A 104 8.19 -32.29 -12.45
N ASN A 105 9.19 -33.00 -13.00
CA ASN A 105 9.57 -34.36 -12.61
C ASN A 105 8.39 -35.31 -12.38
N HIS A 106 7.52 -35.46 -13.39
CA HIS A 106 6.40 -36.41 -13.41
C HIS A 106 5.26 -36.18 -12.39
N ALA A 107 5.24 -35.08 -11.65
CA ALA A 107 4.11 -34.68 -10.81
C ALA A 107 3.43 -33.42 -11.38
N ALA A 108 2.14 -33.53 -11.72
CA ALA A 108 1.32 -32.37 -12.05
C ALA A 108 0.80 -31.73 -10.75
N GLY A 109 1.37 -30.59 -10.37
CA GLY A 109 0.89 -29.79 -9.24
C GLY A 109 -0.01 -28.65 -9.71
N ARG A 110 -1.14 -28.43 -9.04
CA ARG A 110 -1.95 -27.22 -9.22
C ARG A 110 -1.31 -26.06 -8.46
N ILE A 111 -0.99 -24.97 -9.13
CA ILE A 111 -0.62 -23.69 -8.51
C ILE A 111 -1.81 -22.75 -8.65
N TYR A 112 -2.25 -22.21 -7.51
CA TYR A 112 -3.29 -21.18 -7.46
C TYR A 112 -2.65 -19.80 -7.51
N ASP A 113 -3.21 -18.91 -8.33
CA ASP A 113 -2.85 -17.49 -8.30
C ASP A 113 -3.30 -16.86 -6.96
N SER A 114 -2.61 -15.80 -6.56
CA SER A 114 -2.92 -15.06 -5.35
C SER A 114 -2.98 -13.57 -5.61
N ILE A 115 -3.65 -12.86 -4.73
CA ILE A 115 -3.68 -11.40 -4.77
C ILE A 115 -2.53 -10.79 -3.97
N ARG A 116 -2.11 -9.58 -4.37
CA ARG A 116 -1.26 -8.69 -3.60
C ARG A 116 -1.95 -7.35 -3.43
N VAL A 117 -2.00 -6.86 -2.20
CA VAL A 117 -2.46 -5.51 -1.88
C VAL A 117 -1.37 -4.51 -2.25
N VAL A 118 -1.75 -3.49 -3.02
CA VAL A 118 -0.93 -2.33 -3.34
C VAL A 118 -0.80 -1.46 -2.09
N ARG A 119 0.43 -1.03 -1.78
CA ARG A 119 0.67 -0.21 -0.58
C ARG A 119 0.15 1.20 -0.78
N THR A 120 -0.89 1.54 -0.02
CA THR A 120 -1.49 2.87 0.00
C THR A 120 -1.92 3.24 1.42
N ARG A 121 -2.28 4.52 1.61
CA ARG A 121 -2.88 5.02 2.87
C ARG A 121 -4.29 5.52 2.64
N LEU A 122 -5.08 4.72 1.94
CA LEU A 122 -6.43 5.10 1.53
C LEU A 122 -7.50 4.31 2.29
N ASP A 123 -8.73 4.78 2.16
CA ASP A 123 -9.97 4.13 2.59
C ASP A 123 -10.50 3.14 1.53
N ARG A 124 -9.75 2.95 0.44
CA ARG A 124 -9.93 1.93 -0.60
C ARG A 124 -8.68 1.08 -0.71
N ILE A 125 -8.86 -0.19 -1.07
CA ILE A 125 -7.79 -1.16 -1.18
C ILE A 125 -7.65 -1.58 -2.63
N CYS A 126 -6.55 -1.18 -3.27
CA CYS A 126 -6.19 -1.69 -4.58
C CYS A 126 -5.37 -2.97 -4.42
N PHE A 127 -5.67 -3.98 -5.22
CA PHE A 127 -4.89 -5.21 -5.29
C PHE A 127 -4.79 -5.72 -6.72
N ASN A 128 -3.75 -6.48 -7.00
CA ASN A 128 -3.56 -7.14 -8.29
C ASN A 128 -3.18 -8.61 -8.12
N TRP A 129 -3.40 -9.39 -9.17
CA TRP A 129 -3.04 -10.80 -9.19
C TRP A 129 -1.54 -11.01 -9.41
N VAL A 130 -0.97 -12.06 -8.82
CA VAL A 130 0.46 -12.34 -8.92
C VAL A 130 0.84 -12.81 -10.32
N VAL A 131 0.07 -13.73 -10.89
CA VAL A 131 0.34 -14.27 -12.22
C VAL A 131 -0.34 -13.40 -13.27
N ARG A 132 -1.64 -13.09 -13.10
CA ARG A 132 -2.35 -12.13 -13.95
C ARG A 132 -2.08 -10.67 -13.54
N SER A 133 -0.81 -10.27 -13.55
CA SER A 133 -0.35 -8.96 -13.03
C SER A 133 -1.05 -7.71 -13.58
N ARG A 134 -1.73 -7.81 -14.73
CA ARG A 134 -2.53 -6.74 -15.36
C ARG A 134 -3.95 -6.59 -14.81
N ALA A 135 -4.46 -7.58 -14.07
CA ALA A 135 -5.79 -7.53 -13.48
C ALA A 135 -5.75 -6.83 -12.12
N PHE A 136 -6.29 -5.62 -12.07
CA PHE A 136 -6.40 -4.80 -10.87
C PHE A 136 -7.85 -4.75 -10.40
N SER A 137 -8.02 -4.78 -9.08
CA SER A 137 -9.32 -4.61 -8.44
C SER A 137 -9.19 -3.65 -7.28
N VAL A 138 -10.22 -2.82 -7.10
CA VAL A 138 -10.29 -1.81 -6.03
C VAL A 138 -11.48 -2.14 -5.15
N LEU A 139 -11.19 -2.52 -3.92
CA LEU A 139 -12.16 -2.88 -2.91
C LEU A 139 -12.48 -1.67 -2.04
N ASN A 140 -13.77 -1.44 -1.81
CA ASN A 140 -14.28 -0.58 -0.77
C ASN A 140 -14.61 -1.42 0.47
N PRO A 141 -13.79 -1.40 1.54
CA PRO A 141 -14.03 -2.24 2.71
C PRO A 141 -15.29 -1.84 3.49
N ALA A 142 -15.77 -0.60 3.35
CA ALA A 142 -17.00 -0.15 3.99
C ALA A 142 -18.22 -0.89 3.43
N THR A 143 -18.35 -0.91 2.10
CA THR A 143 -19.50 -1.54 1.43
C THR A 143 -19.27 -3.00 1.07
N GLY A 144 -18.01 -3.45 1.00
CA GLY A 144 -17.63 -4.74 0.42
C GLY A 144 -17.69 -4.77 -1.11
N ALA A 145 -18.01 -3.64 -1.77
CA ALA A 145 -18.05 -3.56 -3.22
C ALA A 145 -16.64 -3.55 -3.81
N THR A 146 -16.46 -4.30 -4.89
CA THR A 146 -15.18 -4.39 -5.62
C THR A 146 -15.38 -3.89 -7.05
N ILE A 147 -14.51 -3.00 -7.48
CA ILE A 147 -14.43 -2.50 -8.85
C ILE A 147 -13.27 -3.20 -9.55
N SER A 148 -13.54 -3.95 -10.60
CA SER A 148 -12.50 -4.55 -11.44
C SER A 148 -12.10 -3.56 -12.55
N LEU A 149 -10.81 -3.21 -12.61
CA LEU A 149 -10.29 -2.31 -13.64
C LEU A 149 -10.05 -3.07 -14.96
N PRO A 150 -10.11 -2.40 -16.11
CA PRO A 150 -9.86 -3.01 -17.41
C PRO A 150 -8.49 -3.72 -17.47
N VAL A 151 -8.46 -4.94 -18.00
CA VAL A 151 -7.22 -5.74 -18.14
C VAL A 151 -6.42 -5.37 -19.40
N GLY A 152 -7.10 -4.81 -20.41
CA GLY A 152 -6.53 -4.37 -21.69
C GLY A 152 -5.44 -3.31 -21.54
N LEU A 153 -4.71 -3.07 -22.63
CA LEU A 153 -3.76 -1.96 -22.71
C LEU A 153 -4.48 -0.72 -23.27
N SER A 154 -3.83 0.44 -23.20
CA SER A 154 -4.23 1.61 -23.99
C SER A 154 -4.20 1.28 -25.47
N GLU A 155 -5.12 1.84 -26.26
CA GLU A 155 -5.19 1.63 -27.72
C GLU A 155 -3.84 1.85 -28.43
N GLU A 156 -3.06 2.83 -27.98
CA GLU A 156 -1.73 3.14 -28.52
C GLU A 156 -0.75 1.96 -28.36
N LEU A 157 -0.72 1.35 -27.17
CA LEU A 157 0.14 0.19 -26.89
C LEU A 157 -0.39 -1.10 -27.51
N GLU A 158 -1.71 -1.28 -27.61
CA GLU A 158 -2.29 -2.43 -28.32
C GLU A 158 -1.89 -2.41 -29.79
N HIS A 159 -1.91 -1.22 -30.41
CA HIS A 159 -1.44 -1.03 -31.78
C HIS A 159 0.07 -1.22 -31.91
N GLU A 160 0.88 -0.70 -30.97
CA GLU A 160 2.34 -0.87 -30.97
C GLU A 160 2.74 -2.36 -30.88
N LEU A 161 2.02 -3.15 -30.09
CA LEU A 161 2.36 -4.56 -29.86
C LEU A 161 1.81 -5.52 -30.93
N GLU A 162 0.96 -5.06 -31.86
CA GLU A 162 0.34 -5.88 -32.91
C GLU A 162 -0.26 -7.20 -32.38
N GLY A 163 -0.90 -7.15 -31.20
CA GLY A 163 -1.47 -8.33 -30.54
C GLY A 163 -0.51 -9.19 -29.71
N MET A 164 0.79 -8.85 -29.64
CA MET A 164 1.79 -9.51 -28.80
C MET A 164 1.75 -9.05 -27.34
N ILE A 165 0.54 -8.99 -26.77
CA ILE A 165 0.26 -8.47 -25.42
C ILE A 165 1.03 -9.26 -24.32
N TRP A 166 1.36 -10.54 -24.58
CA TRP A 166 2.15 -11.36 -23.66
C TRP A 166 3.58 -10.85 -23.43
N ARG A 167 4.09 -9.95 -24.27
CA ARG A 167 5.38 -9.27 -24.05
C ARG A 167 5.31 -8.21 -22.95
N CYS A 168 4.10 -7.73 -22.63
CA CYS A 168 3.88 -6.71 -21.63
C CYS A 168 3.74 -7.33 -20.23
N ARG A 169 4.72 -7.07 -19.36
CA ARG A 169 4.73 -7.51 -17.96
C ARG A 169 4.65 -6.31 -17.04
N ILE A 170 3.73 -6.34 -16.06
CA ILE A 170 3.66 -5.26 -15.06
C ILE A 170 4.84 -5.41 -14.10
N GLU A 171 5.64 -4.34 -14.02
CA GLU A 171 6.79 -4.25 -13.14
C GLU A 171 6.49 -3.49 -11.86
N SER A 172 5.67 -2.44 -11.96
CA SER A 172 5.26 -1.65 -10.80
C SER A 172 3.84 -1.11 -10.96
N CYS A 173 3.20 -0.85 -9.83
CA CYS A 173 1.88 -0.23 -9.79
C CYS A 173 1.75 0.67 -8.57
N ALA A 174 0.94 1.71 -8.71
CA ALA A 174 0.63 2.65 -7.66
C ALA A 174 -0.84 3.05 -7.73
N PHE A 175 -1.40 3.42 -6.58
CA PHE A 175 -2.79 3.78 -6.45
C PHE A 175 -2.90 4.98 -5.51
N GLY A 176 -3.61 6.03 -5.96
CA GLY A 176 -3.74 7.29 -5.26
C GLY A 176 -5.11 7.92 -5.46
N HIS A 177 -5.43 8.90 -4.62
CA HIS A 177 -6.64 9.70 -4.71
C HIS A 177 -6.26 11.13 -5.06
N VAL A 178 -6.92 11.71 -6.08
CA VAL A 178 -6.67 13.07 -6.54
C VAL A 178 -7.86 13.94 -6.14
N SER A 179 -7.69 14.75 -5.11
CA SER A 179 -8.77 15.53 -4.50
C SER A 179 -9.39 16.57 -5.44
N SER A 180 -8.62 17.15 -6.36
CA SER A 180 -9.10 18.16 -7.33
C SER A 180 -10.10 17.60 -8.34
N THR A 181 -9.93 16.34 -8.75
CA THR A 181 -10.85 15.64 -9.66
C THR A 181 -11.87 14.78 -8.92
N GLY A 182 -11.73 14.61 -7.60
CA GLY A 182 -12.57 13.75 -6.76
C GLY A 182 -12.50 12.25 -7.09
N GLY A 183 -11.53 11.86 -7.93
CA GLY A 183 -11.42 10.53 -8.50
C GLY A 183 -10.16 9.81 -8.02
N TYR A 184 -10.18 8.49 -8.15
CA TYR A 184 -9.00 7.67 -7.91
C TYR A 184 -8.20 7.50 -9.19
N LYS A 185 -6.89 7.38 -9.05
CA LYS A 185 -5.99 7.06 -10.15
C LYS A 185 -5.14 5.85 -9.81
N ALA A 186 -4.96 4.99 -10.81
CA ALA A 186 -3.96 3.94 -10.77
C ALA A 186 -2.93 4.17 -11.88
N LEU A 187 -1.67 4.01 -11.52
CA LEU A 187 -0.53 4.03 -12.43
C LEU A 187 0.01 2.61 -12.49
N ARG A 188 0.29 2.13 -13.69
CA ARG A 188 1.09 0.92 -13.90
C ARG A 188 2.27 1.24 -14.80
N VAL A 189 3.41 0.64 -14.46
CA VAL A 189 4.61 0.64 -15.29
C VAL A 189 4.88 -0.78 -15.72
N SER A 190 4.97 -0.97 -17.03
CA SER A 190 5.10 -2.26 -17.68
C SER A 190 6.41 -2.33 -18.45
N SER A 191 7.08 -3.48 -18.45
CA SER A 191 8.18 -3.73 -19.37
C SER A 191 7.65 -4.26 -20.70
N ILE A 192 8.15 -3.72 -21.80
CA ILE A 192 7.97 -4.21 -23.16
C ILE A 192 9.36 -4.34 -23.77
N ASP A 193 9.79 -5.59 -23.99
CA ASP A 193 11.16 -5.91 -24.38
C ASP A 193 12.16 -5.22 -23.41
N ASP A 194 13.04 -4.34 -23.91
CA ASP A 194 14.02 -3.60 -23.09
C ASP A 194 13.52 -2.23 -22.60
N ARG A 195 12.28 -1.83 -22.91
CA ARG A 195 11.72 -0.51 -22.53
C ARG A 195 10.69 -0.62 -21.42
N GLN A 196 10.60 0.40 -20.59
CA GLN A 196 9.49 0.57 -19.66
C GLN A 196 8.48 1.61 -20.15
N VAL A 197 7.21 1.24 -20.08
CA VAL A 197 6.08 2.06 -20.51
C VAL A 197 5.14 2.32 -19.35
N SER A 198 4.49 3.48 -19.35
CA SER A 198 3.57 3.88 -18.28
C SER A 198 2.18 4.15 -18.80
N GLU A 199 1.18 3.67 -18.04
CA GLU A 199 -0.23 3.89 -18.32
C GLU A 199 -0.94 4.35 -17.04
N VAL A 200 -1.89 5.26 -17.22
CA VAL A 200 -2.71 5.79 -16.11
C VAL A 200 -4.18 5.55 -16.43
N ILE A 201 -4.93 5.17 -15.41
CA ILE A 201 -6.38 5.13 -15.43
C ILE A 201 -6.93 6.04 -14.34
N THR A 202 -8.01 6.74 -14.66
CA THR A 202 -8.78 7.54 -13.73
C THR A 202 -10.19 6.96 -13.67
N PHE A 203 -10.67 6.72 -12.46
CA PHE A 203 -11.96 6.09 -12.25
C PHE A 203 -12.58 6.58 -10.92
N ASP A 204 -13.88 6.38 -10.80
CA ASP A 204 -14.64 6.64 -9.59
C ASP A 204 -15.65 5.50 -9.37
N ASP A 205 -16.55 5.65 -8.39
CA ASP A 205 -17.55 4.63 -8.08
C ASP A 205 -18.61 4.43 -9.21
N THR A 206 -18.68 5.32 -10.19
CA THR A 206 -19.64 5.32 -11.31
C THR A 206 -19.02 5.08 -12.69
N ASN A 207 -17.74 5.41 -12.86
CA ASN A 207 -17.02 5.32 -14.12
C ASN A 207 -15.74 4.52 -13.95
N HIS A 208 -15.67 3.37 -14.62
CA HIS A 208 -14.54 2.44 -14.56
C HIS A 208 -13.28 2.94 -15.29
N GLY A 209 -13.40 3.98 -16.11
CA GLY A 209 -12.27 4.59 -16.84
C GLY A 209 -11.66 3.69 -17.92
N CYS A 210 -10.61 4.20 -18.57
CA CYS A 210 -9.77 3.45 -19.51
C CYS A 210 -8.30 3.78 -19.28
N TRP A 211 -7.42 2.81 -19.57
CA TRP A 211 -5.98 3.02 -19.52
C TRP A 211 -5.55 3.93 -20.66
N ARG A 212 -4.76 4.95 -20.33
CA ARG A 212 -4.18 5.91 -21.27
C ARG A 212 -2.67 5.86 -21.19
N ARG A 213 -2.00 5.87 -22.34
CA ARG A 213 -0.55 5.95 -22.41
C ARG A 213 -0.05 7.29 -21.88
N LYS A 214 1.06 7.25 -21.15
CA LYS A 214 1.79 8.44 -20.69
C LYS A 214 3.24 8.41 -21.15
N GLN A 215 3.98 9.49 -20.88
CA GLN A 215 5.41 9.52 -21.14
C GLN A 215 6.11 8.35 -20.42
N ASP A 216 7.23 7.90 -20.97
CA ASP A 216 8.02 6.85 -20.31
C ASP A 216 8.67 7.36 -19.03
N PRO A 217 8.96 6.47 -18.08
CA PRO A 217 9.82 6.82 -16.96
C PRO A 217 11.12 7.45 -17.48
N PRO A 218 11.66 8.48 -16.79
CA PRO A 218 12.86 9.19 -17.25
C PRO A 218 14.11 8.29 -17.31
N SER A 219 14.09 7.16 -16.60
CA SER A 219 15.09 6.08 -16.62
C SER A 219 14.41 4.80 -16.14
N SER A 220 15.02 3.65 -16.43
CA SER A 220 14.51 2.36 -15.98
C SER A 220 14.32 2.37 -14.46
N ILE A 221 13.12 2.03 -13.99
CA ILE A 221 12.79 1.86 -12.57
C ILE A 221 13.04 0.42 -12.14
N CYS A 222 13.37 0.22 -10.86
CA CYS A 222 13.65 -1.11 -10.34
C CYS A 222 12.44 -2.06 -10.45
N THR A 223 12.66 -3.20 -11.10
CA THR A 223 11.69 -4.24 -11.42
C THR A 223 11.63 -5.32 -10.34
N GLY A 224 11.13 -4.97 -9.16
CA GLY A 224 10.85 -6.01 -8.17
C GLY A 224 9.71 -5.70 -7.22
N ARG A 225 8.93 -6.74 -6.98
CA ARG A 225 7.56 -6.67 -6.45
C ARG A 225 7.47 -6.36 -4.95
N LYS A 226 8.60 -6.19 -4.26
CA LYS A 226 8.62 -5.79 -2.85
C LYS A 226 9.33 -4.44 -2.70
N VAL A 227 8.51 -3.40 -2.55
CA VAL A 227 8.81 -2.10 -1.93
C VAL A 227 9.85 -1.22 -2.63
N ARG A 228 9.56 -0.87 -3.89
CA ARG A 228 10.37 0.08 -4.67
C ARG A 228 9.58 1.25 -5.22
N CYS A 229 8.28 1.30 -4.90
CA CYS A 229 7.45 2.46 -5.12
C CYS A 229 6.63 2.80 -3.88
N VAL A 230 6.36 4.08 -3.70
CA VAL A 230 5.49 4.58 -2.63
C VAL A 230 4.73 5.81 -3.10
N VAL A 231 3.50 5.97 -2.60
CA VAL A 231 2.69 7.16 -2.83
C VAL A 231 2.75 8.04 -1.60
N VAL A 232 3.15 9.29 -1.77
CA VAL A 232 3.09 10.34 -0.75
C VAL A 232 2.25 11.46 -1.32
N ASP A 233 1.13 11.76 -0.65
CA ASP A 233 0.06 12.62 -1.15
C ASP A 233 -0.44 12.17 -2.54
N VAL A 234 -0.13 12.93 -3.59
CA VAL A 234 -0.50 12.64 -5.00
C VAL A 234 0.69 12.20 -5.86
N VAL A 235 1.89 12.09 -5.28
CA VAL A 235 3.11 11.78 -6.04
C VAL A 235 3.55 10.35 -5.75
N VAL A 236 3.81 9.60 -6.81
CA VAL A 236 4.39 8.26 -6.76
C VAL A 236 5.89 8.37 -6.93
N TYR A 237 6.66 7.80 -6.03
CA TYR A 237 8.12 7.76 -6.11
C TYR A 237 8.59 6.35 -6.41
N PHE A 238 9.63 6.22 -7.23
CA PHE A 238 10.23 4.96 -7.64
C PHE A 238 11.75 4.99 -7.49
N LEU A 239 12.32 3.88 -7.03
CA LEU A 239 13.76 3.66 -7.16
C LEU A 239 14.12 3.40 -8.63
N MET A 240 15.22 4.00 -9.08
CA MET A 240 15.76 3.81 -10.43
C MET A 240 16.75 2.64 -10.50
N ASP A 241 16.67 1.88 -11.58
CA ASP A 241 17.64 0.87 -11.98
C ASP A 241 18.69 1.47 -12.93
N TYR A 242 19.74 1.94 -12.29
CA TYR A 242 20.90 2.49 -12.94
C TYR A 242 21.79 1.43 -13.61
N ASN A 243 21.70 0.15 -13.23
CA ASN A 243 22.46 -0.91 -13.89
C ASN A 243 21.96 -1.14 -15.31
N SER A 244 20.64 -1.34 -15.43
CA SER A 244 19.99 -1.56 -16.72
C SER A 244 20.14 -0.33 -17.61
N THR A 245 19.94 0.87 -17.06
CA THR A 245 20.14 2.14 -17.78
C THR A 245 21.56 2.29 -18.33
N TYR A 246 22.58 1.96 -17.53
CA TYR A 246 23.98 2.01 -17.97
C TYR A 246 24.27 0.98 -19.08
N ASN A 247 23.76 -0.25 -18.94
CA ASN A 247 23.96 -1.30 -19.94
C ASN A 247 23.25 -0.99 -21.27
N GLU A 248 22.08 -0.35 -21.24
CA GLU A 248 21.32 0.01 -22.42
C GLU A 248 21.92 1.21 -23.18
N SER A 249 22.30 2.27 -22.45
CA SER A 249 22.64 3.57 -23.07
C SER A 249 24.13 3.90 -23.05
N GLY A 250 24.93 3.26 -22.19
CA GLY A 250 26.34 3.60 -21.95
C GLY A 250 26.59 4.99 -21.35
N VAL A 251 25.54 5.79 -21.09
CA VAL A 251 25.62 7.17 -20.60
C VAL A 251 24.58 7.39 -19.50
N MET A 252 25.04 7.84 -18.33
CA MET A 252 24.13 8.22 -17.24
C MET A 252 23.73 9.69 -17.40
N THR A 253 22.54 9.93 -17.94
CA THR A 253 21.98 11.29 -18.09
C THR A 253 21.42 11.84 -16.78
N ILE A 254 21.07 10.97 -15.84
CA ILE A 254 20.53 11.30 -14.53
C ILE A 254 21.58 11.05 -13.46
N GLU A 255 21.69 11.95 -12.49
CA GLU A 255 22.61 11.81 -11.37
C GLU A 255 22.33 10.51 -10.60
N PRO A 256 23.35 9.67 -10.36
CA PRO A 256 23.16 8.40 -9.67
C PRO A 256 22.64 8.58 -8.23
N GLY A 257 21.69 7.74 -7.82
CA GLY A 257 21.03 7.84 -6.52
C GLY A 257 19.79 8.76 -6.50
N SER A 258 19.42 9.35 -7.64
CA SER A 258 18.11 9.96 -7.86
C SER A 258 16.98 8.92 -7.93
N MET A 259 15.75 9.41 -7.90
CA MET A 259 14.52 8.63 -7.96
C MET A 259 13.60 9.22 -9.02
N ALA A 260 12.77 8.35 -9.62
CA ALA A 260 11.71 8.82 -10.50
C ALA A 260 10.51 9.23 -9.66
N SER A 261 9.84 10.31 -10.04
CA SER A 261 8.57 10.73 -9.45
C SER A 261 7.51 10.83 -10.54
N PHE A 262 6.29 10.41 -10.24
CA PHE A 262 5.14 10.60 -11.12
C PHE A 262 4.04 11.32 -10.35
N ASN A 263 3.66 12.51 -10.79
CA ASN A 263 2.58 13.25 -10.18
C ASN A 263 1.24 12.73 -10.74
N LEU A 264 0.39 12.14 -9.90
CA LEU A 264 -0.91 11.61 -10.34
C LEU A 264 -1.88 12.72 -10.75
N GLU A 265 -1.73 13.93 -10.20
CA GLU A 265 -2.58 15.07 -10.54
C GLU A 265 -2.25 15.61 -11.93
N THR A 266 -0.99 15.95 -12.19
CA THR A 266 -0.55 16.48 -13.50
C THR A 266 -0.32 15.38 -14.54
N GLU A 267 -0.17 14.13 -14.11
CA GLU A 267 0.17 12.96 -14.93
C GLU A 267 1.52 13.09 -15.65
N GLU A 268 2.49 13.72 -14.97
CA GLU A 268 3.83 14.01 -15.49
C GLU A 268 4.92 13.31 -14.66
N TRP A 269 5.97 12.90 -15.37
CA TRP A 269 7.19 12.39 -14.76
C TRP A 269 8.12 13.51 -14.34
N GLY A 270 8.86 13.27 -13.26
CA GLY A 270 9.92 14.11 -12.76
C GLY A 270 11.05 13.26 -12.18
N VAL A 271 12.12 13.94 -11.76
CA VAL A 271 13.28 13.33 -11.13
C VAL A 271 13.55 14.06 -9.82
N LEU A 272 13.75 13.29 -8.75
CA LEU A 272 14.09 13.81 -7.44
C LEU A 272 15.48 13.27 -7.02
N PRO A 273 16.46 14.14 -6.74
CA PRO A 273 17.73 13.71 -6.17
C PRO A 273 17.52 13.01 -4.81
N GLY A 274 18.10 11.83 -4.64
CA GLY A 274 18.05 11.10 -3.37
C GLY A 274 19.05 11.64 -2.34
N PRO A 275 19.12 11.04 -1.13
CA PRO A 275 20.07 11.44 -0.10
C PRO A 275 21.52 11.39 -0.59
N GLU A 276 22.32 12.39 -0.22
CA GLU A 276 23.72 12.52 -0.64
C GLU A 276 24.56 11.26 -0.33
N GLN A 277 24.28 10.56 0.77
CA GLN A 277 24.97 9.33 1.14
C GLN A 277 24.75 8.21 0.13
N VAL A 278 23.55 8.12 -0.45
CA VAL A 278 23.24 7.15 -1.50
C VAL A 278 23.97 7.56 -2.78
N GLN A 279 23.93 8.85 -3.14
CA GLN A 279 24.62 9.36 -4.33
C GLN A 279 26.14 9.10 -4.26
N ARG A 280 26.80 9.47 -3.15
CA ARG A 280 28.23 9.23 -2.94
C ARG A 280 28.57 7.74 -2.98
N PHE A 281 27.78 6.91 -2.31
CA PHE A 281 27.99 5.46 -2.33
C PHE A 281 27.95 4.90 -3.75
N VAL A 282 27.00 5.37 -4.57
CA VAL A 282 26.87 4.95 -5.96
C VAL A 282 28.06 5.41 -6.80
N GLN A 283 28.48 6.68 -6.66
CA GLN A 283 29.60 7.26 -7.40
C GLN A 283 30.94 6.58 -7.09
N GLU A 284 31.16 6.17 -5.84
CA GLU A 284 32.41 5.54 -5.39
C GLU A 284 32.56 4.07 -5.83
N ASN A 285 31.48 3.40 -6.25
CA ASN A 285 31.44 1.94 -6.45
C ASN A 285 31.05 1.51 -7.88
N ASN A 286 31.74 2.05 -8.88
CA ASN A 286 31.47 1.87 -10.33
C ASN A 286 31.06 0.42 -10.75
N ALA A 287 29.90 0.34 -11.41
CA ALA A 287 29.30 -0.75 -12.17
C ALA A 287 28.88 -2.05 -11.44
N TYR A 288 29.65 -2.60 -10.49
CA TYR A 288 29.36 -3.95 -9.95
C TYR A 288 28.35 -4.01 -8.78
N ASN A 289 27.88 -2.87 -8.25
CA ASN A 289 27.07 -2.81 -7.03
C ASN A 289 25.59 -2.39 -7.20
N TYR A 290 25.12 -2.07 -8.41
CA TYR A 290 23.72 -1.63 -8.58
C TYR A 290 22.69 -2.74 -8.30
N SER A 291 23.01 -3.99 -8.68
CA SER A 291 22.19 -5.14 -8.29
C SER A 291 22.17 -5.36 -6.78
N GLU A 292 23.21 -4.93 -6.04
CA GLU A 292 23.23 -5.01 -4.58
C GLU A 292 22.41 -3.89 -3.93
N LEU A 293 22.38 -2.69 -4.53
CA LEU A 293 21.54 -1.58 -4.08
C LEU A 293 20.06 -1.94 -4.09
N GLU A 294 19.65 -2.78 -5.03
CA GLU A 294 18.30 -3.34 -5.12
C GLU A 294 17.85 -3.97 -3.78
N PHE A 295 18.78 -4.59 -3.04
CA PHE A 295 18.51 -5.25 -1.76
C PHE A 295 18.72 -4.36 -0.53
N ARG A 296 19.31 -3.17 -0.72
CA ARG A 296 19.73 -2.28 0.36
C ARG A 296 18.91 -1.00 0.44
N LEU A 297 18.20 -0.64 -0.63
CA LEU A 297 17.34 0.54 -0.71
C LEU A 297 15.86 0.15 -0.72
N SER A 298 15.05 0.91 0.00
CA SER A 298 13.60 0.85 -0.13
C SER A 298 12.98 2.21 0.16
N LEU A 299 11.74 2.39 -0.29
CA LEU A 299 10.96 3.59 -0.05
C LEU A 299 9.83 3.32 0.94
N ALA A 300 9.54 4.32 1.76
CA ALA A 300 8.40 4.30 2.66
C ALA A 300 7.76 5.68 2.71
N GLU A 301 6.46 5.69 3.01
CA GLU A 301 5.75 6.87 3.47
C GLU A 301 5.67 6.70 4.98
N LEU A 302 6.18 7.68 5.72
CA LEU A 302 6.09 7.72 7.17
C LEU A 302 5.78 9.16 7.57
N ASP A 303 4.65 9.34 8.27
CA ASP A 303 4.24 10.65 8.81
C ASP A 303 4.14 11.74 7.73
N GLY A 304 3.48 11.41 6.62
CA GLY A 304 3.28 12.31 5.48
C GLY A 304 4.55 12.58 4.67
N CYS A 305 5.68 11.98 5.03
CA CYS A 305 6.97 12.25 4.39
C CYS A 305 7.41 11.08 3.51
N LEU A 306 8.05 11.40 2.38
CA LEU A 306 8.85 10.44 1.64
C LEU A 306 10.09 10.07 2.45
N VAL A 307 10.31 8.77 2.63
CA VAL A 307 11.46 8.24 3.35
C VAL A 307 12.25 7.29 2.48
N VAL A 308 13.54 7.58 2.33
CA VAL A 308 14.52 6.64 1.78
C VAL A 308 15.11 5.84 2.93
N VAL A 309 14.94 4.54 2.86
CA VAL A 309 15.44 3.58 3.83
C VAL A 309 16.63 2.91 3.21
N HIS A 310 17.81 3.03 3.83
CA HIS A 310 19.00 2.41 3.28
C HIS A 310 19.83 1.68 4.33
N ASN A 311 20.45 0.57 3.89
CA ASN A 311 21.42 -0.21 4.64
C ASN A 311 22.67 -0.47 3.78
N ILE A 312 23.17 0.58 3.12
CA ILE A 312 24.24 0.48 2.11
C ILE A 312 25.57 -0.05 2.67
N HIS A 313 25.84 0.17 3.96
CA HIS A 313 27.07 -0.24 4.64
C HIS A 313 26.94 -1.49 5.52
N TYR A 314 25.77 -2.15 5.56
CA TYR A 314 25.48 -3.29 6.46
C TYR A 314 25.65 -3.03 7.98
N LYS A 315 25.82 -1.76 8.37
CA LYS A 315 26.03 -1.35 9.77
C LYS A 315 24.74 -0.93 10.46
N SER A 316 23.87 -0.26 9.72
CA SER A 316 22.60 0.28 10.22
C SER A 316 21.59 0.41 9.08
N MET A 317 20.31 0.38 9.45
CA MET A 317 19.23 0.85 8.57
C MET A 317 18.95 2.30 8.93
N ASP A 318 19.20 3.20 8.00
CA ASP A 318 19.01 4.63 8.18
C ASP A 318 17.76 5.09 7.45
N LEU A 319 16.94 5.91 8.12
CA LEU A 319 15.72 6.48 7.56
C LEU A 319 15.93 7.97 7.32
N TRP A 320 15.99 8.33 6.04
CA TRP A 320 16.18 9.69 5.55
C TRP A 320 14.85 10.25 5.09
N PHE A 321 14.39 11.30 5.75
CA PHE A 321 13.11 11.96 5.48
C PHE A 321 13.35 13.13 4.53
N LEU A 322 12.53 13.23 3.49
CA LEU A 322 12.47 14.43 2.68
C LEU A 322 11.80 15.53 3.50
N THR A 323 12.49 16.65 3.67
CA THR A 323 12.03 17.78 4.50
C THR A 323 11.72 19.03 3.69
N ASP A 324 12.31 19.16 2.51
CA ASP A 324 12.05 20.24 1.55
C ASP A 324 12.04 19.60 0.17
N PHE A 325 10.86 19.51 -0.44
CA PHE A 325 10.68 18.90 -1.76
C PHE A 325 11.35 19.74 -2.85
N GLU A 326 11.14 21.05 -2.83
CA GLU A 326 11.68 21.99 -3.83
C GLU A 326 13.21 21.97 -3.88
N LYS A 327 13.85 21.83 -2.71
CA LYS A 327 15.30 21.77 -2.60
C LYS A 327 15.88 20.35 -2.60
N GLY A 328 15.05 19.31 -2.56
CA GLY A 328 15.49 17.93 -2.40
C GLY A 328 16.29 17.69 -1.11
N THR A 329 15.92 18.33 0.01
CA THR A 329 16.70 18.27 1.27
C THR A 329 16.29 17.07 2.13
N TRP A 330 17.26 16.22 2.45
CA TRP A 330 17.08 14.99 3.21
C TRP A 330 17.67 15.09 4.63
N VAL A 331 16.92 14.64 5.63
CA VAL A 331 17.37 14.58 7.02
C VAL A 331 17.25 13.17 7.56
N LYS A 332 18.36 12.62 8.05
CA LYS A 332 18.37 11.36 8.81
C LYS A 332 17.69 11.59 10.16
N ARG A 333 16.55 10.95 10.39
CA ARG A 333 15.84 11.03 11.68
C ARG A 333 16.06 9.83 12.57
N TYR A 334 16.24 8.65 11.97
CA TYR A 334 16.41 7.41 12.71
C TYR A 334 17.54 6.56 12.13
N SER A 335 18.22 5.82 13.00
CA SER A 335 19.25 4.85 12.66
C SER A 335 19.06 3.60 13.51
N MET A 336 18.79 2.47 12.88
CA MET A 336 18.54 1.22 13.56
C MET A 336 19.77 0.32 13.44
N PRO A 337 20.15 -0.41 14.50
CA PRO A 337 21.31 -1.28 14.47
C PRO A 337 21.13 -2.49 13.54
N SER A 338 22.24 -3.02 13.01
CA SER A 338 22.28 -4.13 12.03
C SER A 338 21.43 -5.37 12.38
N HIS A 339 21.29 -5.70 13.66
CA HIS A 339 20.49 -6.86 14.09
C HIS A 339 18.98 -6.67 13.87
N VAL A 340 18.49 -5.42 13.92
CA VAL A 340 17.14 -5.01 13.53
C VAL A 340 17.07 -4.77 12.02
N ALA A 341 18.12 -4.17 11.47
CA ALA A 341 18.29 -3.79 10.07
C ALA A 341 18.68 -4.96 9.15
N ARG A 342 17.84 -5.99 9.05
CA ARG A 342 18.06 -7.09 8.10
C ARG A 342 17.52 -6.76 6.70
N PRO A 343 18.12 -7.30 5.63
CA PRO A 343 17.56 -7.24 4.28
C PRO A 343 16.11 -7.73 4.26
N TYR A 344 15.32 -7.23 3.29
CA TYR A 344 13.91 -7.58 3.10
C TYR A 344 12.97 -7.19 4.26
N ARG A 345 13.40 -6.25 5.12
CA ARG A 345 12.55 -5.61 6.11
C ARG A 345 12.25 -4.19 5.66
N TYR A 346 10.98 -3.85 5.61
CA TYR A 346 10.50 -2.60 5.03
C TYR A 346 9.61 -1.88 6.03
N PRO A 347 9.95 -0.65 6.45
CA PRO A 347 9.03 0.15 7.22
C PRO A 347 7.82 0.52 6.35
N PHE A 348 6.65 0.59 6.98
CA PHE A 348 5.42 0.94 6.26
C PHE A 348 4.44 1.78 7.09
N LEU A 349 4.70 1.95 8.39
CA LEU A 349 3.84 2.70 9.29
C LEU A 349 4.67 3.26 10.45
N MET A 350 4.39 4.50 10.84
CA MET A 350 4.94 5.15 12.02
C MET A 350 3.79 5.70 12.86
N LEU A 351 3.87 5.53 14.18
CA LEU A 351 2.90 6.05 15.15
C LEU A 351 3.47 7.23 15.93
N ASP A 352 2.53 8.00 16.49
CA ASP A 352 2.81 9.05 17.45
C ASP A 352 3.69 8.49 18.59
N GLY A 353 4.85 9.11 18.80
CA GLY A 353 5.86 8.65 19.74
C GLY A 353 7.11 8.02 19.11
N GLY A 354 7.18 7.87 17.79
CA GLY A 354 8.39 7.42 17.09
C GLY A 354 8.54 5.89 17.05
N ARG A 355 7.43 5.17 17.19
CA ARG A 355 7.37 3.72 17.00
C ARG A 355 7.14 3.40 15.53
N ILE A 356 8.01 2.59 14.94
CA ILE A 356 8.02 2.26 13.51
C ILE A 356 7.69 0.79 13.33
N PHE A 357 6.80 0.49 12.39
CA PHE A 357 6.37 -0.87 12.06
C PHE A 357 6.97 -1.32 10.74
N PHE A 358 7.42 -2.57 10.73
CA PHE A 358 8.13 -3.20 9.62
C PHE A 358 7.43 -4.47 9.19
N SER A 359 7.31 -4.65 7.89
CA SER A 359 6.97 -5.92 7.27
C SER A 359 8.24 -6.63 6.83
N GLY A 360 8.35 -7.94 7.06
CA GLY A 360 9.44 -8.74 6.49
C GLY A 360 9.01 -10.18 6.28
N SER A 361 9.85 -10.96 5.60
CA SER A 361 9.66 -12.40 5.41
C SER A 361 10.86 -13.18 5.92
N ASN A 362 10.63 -14.29 6.62
CA ASN A 362 11.70 -15.14 7.16
C ASN A 362 12.33 -16.11 6.13
N GLY A 363 11.79 -16.18 4.91
CA GLY A 363 12.29 -17.09 3.86
C GLY A 363 13.63 -16.66 3.28
N ARG A 364 14.48 -17.63 2.91
CA ARG A 364 15.65 -17.38 2.03
C ARG A 364 15.15 -17.01 0.63
N GLN A 365 14.97 -15.73 0.35
CA GLN A 365 14.89 -15.23 -1.02
C GLN A 365 16.28 -15.34 -1.66
N GLY A 366 16.59 -16.51 -2.23
CA GLY A 366 17.70 -16.67 -3.16
C GLY A 366 17.27 -16.23 -4.56
N LEU A 367 18.26 -15.95 -5.42
CA LEU A 367 18.11 -15.50 -6.81
C LEU A 367 17.17 -16.39 -7.67
N PHE A 368 16.93 -17.64 -7.23
CA PHE A 368 16.12 -18.66 -7.91
C PHE A 368 14.98 -19.23 -7.06
N SER A 369 14.62 -18.60 -5.95
CA SER A 369 13.60 -19.12 -5.03
C SER A 369 12.17 -18.90 -5.55
N VAL A 370 11.80 -19.59 -6.63
CA VAL A 370 10.41 -19.79 -7.05
C VAL A 370 9.87 -21.02 -6.29
N GLY A 371 9.48 -20.87 -5.01
CA GLY A 371 8.82 -22.01 -4.35
C GLY A 371 8.48 -21.90 -2.88
N GLU A 372 9.32 -21.29 -2.04
CA GLU A 372 9.05 -21.25 -0.59
C GLU A 372 9.02 -19.81 -0.09
N GLN A 373 7.84 -19.21 -0.12
CA GLN A 373 7.58 -17.92 0.50
C GLN A 373 7.45 -18.15 2.02
N GLY A 374 8.50 -17.80 2.77
CA GLY A 374 8.46 -17.88 4.23
C GLY A 374 7.42 -16.94 4.84
N GLU A 375 6.95 -17.27 6.05
CA GLU A 375 5.95 -16.49 6.79
C GLU A 375 6.29 -14.98 6.81
N GLU A 376 5.32 -14.14 6.42
CA GLU A 376 5.41 -12.70 6.61
C GLU A 376 5.13 -12.34 8.07
N PHE A 377 5.86 -11.37 8.59
CA PHE A 377 5.70 -10.88 9.96
C PHE A 377 5.64 -9.36 9.98
N VAL A 378 4.93 -8.84 10.98
CA VAL A 378 4.98 -7.43 11.37
C VAL A 378 5.76 -7.32 12.67
N ARG A 379 6.72 -6.40 12.69
CA ARG A 379 7.49 -6.03 13.87
C ARG A 379 7.34 -4.56 14.17
N SER A 380 7.51 -4.19 15.44
CA SER A 380 7.67 -2.79 15.82
C SER A 380 9.05 -2.54 16.41
N TYR A 381 9.56 -1.34 16.18
CA TYR A 381 10.75 -0.81 16.82
C TYR A 381 10.38 0.50 17.49
N ASP A 382 10.72 0.60 18.77
CA ASP A 382 10.54 1.82 19.56
C ASP A 382 11.88 2.54 19.66
N SER A 383 12.00 3.66 18.95
CA SER A 383 13.25 4.45 18.91
C SER A 383 13.62 5.06 20.26
N ARG A 384 12.67 5.24 21.18
CA ARG A 384 12.94 5.86 22.50
C ARG A 384 13.52 4.87 23.49
N SER A 385 13.03 3.64 23.48
CA SER A 385 13.49 2.58 24.37
C SER A 385 14.50 1.62 23.73
N ASP A 386 14.80 1.79 22.44
CA ASP A 386 15.64 0.88 21.64
C ASP A 386 15.19 -0.59 21.75
N THR A 387 13.87 -0.81 21.77
CA THR A 387 13.28 -2.14 21.89
C THR A 387 12.60 -2.55 20.60
N TYR A 388 12.62 -3.86 20.32
CA TYR A 388 11.90 -4.45 19.21
C TYR A 388 10.92 -5.52 19.71
N SER A 389 9.78 -5.65 19.04
CA SER A 389 8.77 -6.66 19.36
C SER A 389 8.17 -7.29 18.11
N ASP A 390 7.90 -8.59 18.17
CA ASP A 390 7.07 -9.28 17.20
C ASP A 390 5.61 -8.92 17.46
N VAL A 391 4.97 -8.28 16.48
CA VAL A 391 3.61 -7.74 16.60
C VAL A 391 2.60 -8.73 16.02
N LEU A 392 2.90 -9.25 14.83
CA LEU A 392 1.98 -10.08 14.08
C LEU A 392 2.75 -11.17 13.34
N LYS A 393 2.31 -12.42 13.49
CA LYS A 393 2.68 -13.50 12.58
C LYS A 393 1.53 -13.71 11.63
N LEU A 394 1.77 -13.49 10.35
CA LEU A 394 0.76 -13.68 9.33
C LEU A 394 0.95 -15.05 8.69
N LYS A 395 0.14 -16.02 9.12
CA LYS A 395 0.00 -17.27 8.38
C LYS A 395 -0.67 -16.96 7.04
N ASP A 396 -0.10 -17.51 5.97
CA ASP A 396 -0.65 -17.45 4.60
C ASP A 396 -0.83 -16.04 4.01
N SER A 397 -0.17 -15.02 4.58
CA SER A 397 -0.17 -13.67 4.01
C SER A 397 0.98 -13.44 3.03
N ARG A 398 0.66 -12.75 1.94
CA ARG A 398 1.57 -12.46 0.83
C ARG A 398 1.88 -10.97 0.64
N SER A 399 1.12 -10.09 1.31
CA SER A 399 1.29 -8.64 1.24
C SER A 399 0.43 -7.90 2.28
N ILE A 400 0.96 -6.78 2.78
CA ILE A 400 0.34 -5.89 3.75
C ILE A 400 0.35 -4.43 3.27
N SER A 401 -0.72 -3.70 3.56
CA SER A 401 -0.83 -2.25 3.44
C SER A 401 -1.50 -1.64 4.67
N SER A 402 -1.27 -0.37 4.95
CA SER A 402 -2.13 0.37 5.87
C SER A 402 -3.50 0.61 5.26
N TYR A 403 -4.55 0.58 6.08
CA TYR A 403 -5.89 0.97 5.71
C TYR A 403 -6.28 2.16 6.58
N THR A 404 -6.72 3.24 5.95
CA THR A 404 -7.05 4.46 6.69
C THR A 404 -8.55 4.64 6.92
N GLY A 405 -9.42 3.83 6.30
CA GLY A 405 -10.87 3.95 6.49
C GLY A 405 -11.34 3.71 7.94
N SER A 406 -12.57 4.17 8.25
CA SER A 406 -13.11 4.10 9.61
C SER A 406 -13.77 2.75 9.90
N LEU A 407 -13.53 2.23 11.10
CA LEU A 407 -14.25 1.08 11.66
C LEU A 407 -15.77 1.30 11.70
N LEU A 408 -16.22 2.54 11.82
CA LEU A 408 -17.66 2.85 11.81
C LEU A 408 -18.28 2.70 10.42
N SER A 409 -17.45 2.76 9.38
CA SER A 409 -17.89 2.56 8.00
C SER A 409 -17.90 1.09 7.58
N LEU A 410 -17.26 0.19 8.35
CA LEU A 410 -17.11 -1.23 8.03
C LEU A 410 -18.35 -2.08 8.28
#